data_AF-A0A4V3SGF5-F1
#
_entry.id   AF-A0A4V3SGF5-F1
#
_cell.length_a   1.000
_cell.length_b   1.000
_cell.length_c   1.000
_cell.angle_alpha   90.00
_cell.angle_beta   90.00
_cell.angle_gamma   90.00
#
_symmetry.space_group_name_H-M   'P 1'
#
loop_
_entity.id
_entity.type
_entity.pdbx_description
1 polymer ?
#
loop_
_entity_poly.entity_id
_entity_poly.type
_entity_poly.pdbx_seq_one_letter_code
_entity_poly.pdbx_strand_id
1 'polypeptide(L)'
;MDSRCSLQESCSAIYMTENLIKKYAGENPYFCTKLSISGKGRQYKIRVIENLKLVQNLYKLNLSHNCISKISNLECLSHLTHLDLAHNLISSMDGLQTLTGLLVRQFDSFNNFRH
;
A
#
# COMPACT_ATOMS: atom_id res chain seq x y z
N MET A 1 -6.11 2.74 -41.30
CA MET A 1 -6.59 3.73 -40.32
C MET A 1 -7.32 2.98 -39.21
N ASP A 2 -6.59 2.53 -38.19
CA ASP A 2 -7.05 2.52 -36.79
C ASP A 2 -5.79 2.48 -35.92
N SER A 3 -5.33 3.67 -35.58
CA SER A 3 -4.17 3.90 -34.73
C SER A 3 -4.59 3.72 -33.28
N ARG A 4 -4.57 2.49 -32.76
CA ARG A 4 -4.64 2.23 -31.32
C ARG A 4 -3.45 1.40 -30.86
N CYS A 5 -2.33 2.09 -30.94
CA CYS A 5 -1.28 2.14 -29.92
C CYS A 5 -1.56 1.32 -28.64
N SER A 6 -0.68 0.35 -28.42
CA SER A 6 0.01 0.08 -27.15
C SER A 6 -0.66 -0.80 -26.09
N LEU A 7 0.05 -1.92 -25.86
CA LEU A 7 0.34 -2.54 -24.56
C LEU A 7 -0.76 -3.42 -23.97
N GLN A 8 -0.69 -4.70 -24.32
CA GLN A 8 -0.55 -5.78 -23.33
C GLN A 8 -1.49 -5.67 -22.10
N GLU A 9 -2.70 -6.23 -22.23
CA GLU A 9 -3.60 -6.56 -21.11
C GLU A 9 -3.04 -7.68 -20.20
N SER A 10 -1.79 -7.60 -19.76
CA SER A 10 -1.24 -8.61 -18.86
C SER A 10 -0.26 -8.03 -17.84
N CYS A 11 -0.73 -7.97 -16.59
CA CYS A 11 0.09 -7.93 -15.38
C CYS A 11 0.87 -6.63 -15.10
N SER A 12 0.22 -5.45 -15.19
CA SER A 12 0.79 -4.26 -14.54
C SER A 12 0.72 -4.46 -13.02
N ALA A 13 1.86 -4.73 -12.38
CA ALA A 13 2.01 -4.59 -10.94
C ALA A 13 1.61 -3.15 -10.58
N ILE A 14 0.47 -2.95 -9.93
CA ILE A 14 0.00 -1.60 -9.63
C ILE A 14 0.82 -1.10 -8.45
N TYR A 15 1.63 -0.08 -8.67
CA TYR A 15 2.38 0.57 -7.62
C TYR A 15 1.48 1.56 -6.88
N MET A 16 1.80 1.81 -5.61
CA MET A 16 1.17 2.89 -4.85
C MET A 16 1.69 4.25 -5.33
N THR A 17 1.04 4.82 -6.35
CA THR A 17 1.46 6.10 -6.93
C THR A 17 1.05 7.28 -6.05
N GLU A 18 1.78 8.39 -6.15
CA GLU A 18 1.42 9.65 -5.47
C GLU A 18 -0.01 10.12 -5.80
N ASN A 19 -0.43 9.93 -7.06
CA ASN A 19 -1.77 10.33 -7.50
C ASN A 19 -2.86 9.52 -6.78
N LEU A 20 -2.60 8.23 -6.51
CA LEU A 20 -3.49 7.41 -5.71
C LEU A 20 -3.53 7.94 -4.28
N ILE A 21 -2.38 8.19 -3.67
CA ILE A 21 -2.30 8.73 -2.31
C ILE A 21 -3.06 10.06 -2.20
N LYS A 22 -2.79 11.02 -3.11
CA LYS A 22 -3.50 12.31 -3.15
C LYS A 22 -5.01 12.12 -3.30
N LYS A 23 -5.44 11.19 -4.16
CA LYS A 23 -6.86 10.89 -4.38
C LYS A 23 -7.56 10.40 -3.10
N TYR A 24 -6.91 9.55 -2.30
CA TYR A 24 -7.49 9.01 -1.07
C TYR A 24 -7.21 9.86 0.17
N ALA A 25 -6.13 10.65 0.17
CA ALA A 25 -5.75 11.53 1.27
C ALA A 25 -6.52 12.88 1.25
N GLY A 26 -7.13 13.25 0.12
CA GLY A 26 -7.95 14.45 0.00
C GLY A 26 -7.14 15.73 -0.23
N GLU A 27 -7.69 16.87 0.21
CA GLU A 27 -7.14 18.21 -0.05
C GLU A 27 -5.68 18.39 0.40
N ASN A 28 -5.21 17.64 1.41
CA ASN A 28 -3.83 17.74 1.86
C ASN A 28 -3.24 16.42 2.37
N PRO A 29 -2.38 15.73 1.58
CA PRO A 29 -1.76 14.48 2.01
C PRO A 29 -0.78 14.66 3.18
N TYR A 30 -0.15 15.83 3.30
CA TYR A 30 0.80 16.13 4.38
C TYR A 30 0.19 16.18 5.77
N PHE A 31 -1.11 16.52 5.87
CA PHE A 31 -1.86 16.52 7.14
C PHE A 31 -2.73 15.26 7.31
N CYS A 32 -2.64 14.32 6.37
CA CYS A 32 -3.43 13.10 6.43
C CYS A 32 -2.95 12.23 7.59
N THR A 33 -3.84 11.98 8.56
CA THR A 33 -3.55 11.10 9.70
C THR A 33 -4.08 9.69 9.50
N LYS A 34 -5.00 9.49 8.56
CA LYS A 34 -5.65 8.21 8.27
C LYS A 34 -5.82 8.05 6.77
N LEU A 35 -5.23 7.01 6.20
CA LEU A 35 -5.34 6.69 4.78
C LEU A 35 -5.89 5.29 4.63
N SER A 36 -6.95 5.16 3.85
CA SER A 36 -7.58 3.87 3.56
C SER A 36 -7.62 3.64 2.06
N ILE A 37 -6.79 2.71 1.60
CA ILE A 37 -6.68 2.29 0.21
C ILE A 37 -6.87 0.77 0.19
N SER A 38 -8.08 0.35 0.57
CA SER A 38 -8.47 -1.05 0.50
C SER A 38 -8.96 -1.41 -0.90
N GLY A 39 -8.58 -2.56 -1.44
CA GLY A 39 -9.00 -3.00 -2.78
C GLY A 39 -10.44 -3.50 -2.89
N LYS A 40 -11.36 -3.00 -2.04
CA LYS A 40 -12.80 -3.31 -2.11
C LYS A 40 -13.44 -2.58 -3.31
N GLY A 41 -13.21 -3.08 -4.51
CA GLY A 41 -13.76 -2.54 -5.76
C GLY A 41 -12.90 -2.93 -6.96
N ARG A 42 -13.54 -3.57 -7.94
CA ARG A 42 -13.09 -4.26 -9.18
C ARG A 42 -11.65 -4.18 -9.75
N GLN A 43 -10.69 -3.34 -9.33
CA GLN A 43 -9.40 -3.22 -10.04
C GLN A 43 -8.13 -2.88 -9.20
N TYR A 44 -8.19 -2.62 -7.88
CA TYR A 44 -6.97 -2.24 -7.15
C TYR A 44 -6.18 -3.47 -6.69
N LYS A 45 -5.12 -3.81 -7.45
CA LYS A 45 -4.17 -4.88 -7.16
C LYS A 45 -2.79 -4.28 -6.83
N ILE A 46 -2.72 -3.45 -5.78
CA ILE A 46 -1.45 -2.84 -5.37
C ILE A 46 -0.47 -3.96 -5.02
N ARG A 47 0.72 -3.98 -5.63
CA ARG A 47 1.75 -5.00 -5.38
C ARG A 47 2.92 -4.49 -4.56
N VAL A 48 3.23 -3.20 -4.72
CA VAL A 48 4.38 -2.56 -4.09
C VAL A 48 3.93 -1.25 -3.46
N ILE A 49 4.26 -1.10 -2.17
CA ILE A 49 4.09 0.15 -1.44
C ILE A 49 5.29 1.04 -1.74
N GLU A 50 5.03 2.26 -2.21
CA GLU A 50 6.03 3.30 -2.45
C GLU A 50 5.40 4.71 -2.37
N ASN A 51 6.21 5.75 -2.47
CA ASN A 51 5.76 7.15 -2.52
C ASN A 51 5.00 7.67 -1.29
N LEU A 52 5.19 7.04 -0.13
CA LEU A 52 4.57 7.45 1.14
C LEU A 52 5.20 8.69 1.78
N LYS A 53 6.20 9.31 1.14
CA LYS A 53 6.85 10.55 1.59
C LYS A 53 5.90 11.74 1.73
N LEU A 54 4.75 11.70 1.05
CA LEU A 54 3.73 12.75 1.15
C LEU A 54 2.87 12.64 2.42
N VAL A 55 2.81 11.46 3.05
CA VAL A 55 1.90 11.16 4.17
C VAL A 55 2.69 10.80 5.44
N GLN A 56 3.77 11.52 5.73
CA GLN A 56 4.65 11.24 6.90
C GLN A 56 3.92 11.32 8.25
N ASN A 57 2.86 12.12 8.34
CA ASN A 57 2.04 12.29 9.54
C ASN A 57 0.93 11.23 9.68
N LEU A 58 0.99 10.15 8.92
CA LEU A 58 -0.04 9.12 8.96
C LEU A 58 0.07 8.29 10.24
N TYR A 59 -1.04 8.18 10.97
CA TYR A 59 -1.15 7.32 12.15
C TYR A 59 -1.78 5.96 11.83
N LYS A 60 -2.72 5.92 10.87
CA LYS A 60 -3.44 4.69 10.47
C LYS A 60 -3.44 4.49 8.96
N LEU A 61 -2.89 3.39 8.50
CA LEU A 61 -2.87 2.99 7.09
C LEU A 61 -3.66 1.70 6.90
N ASN A 62 -4.69 1.71 6.05
CA ASN A 62 -5.42 0.51 5.66
C ASN A 62 -5.14 0.17 4.20
N LEU A 63 -4.49 -0.97 3.97
CA LEU A 63 -4.17 -1.52 2.66
C LEU A 63 -4.73 -2.93 2.49
N SER A 64 -5.80 -3.25 3.21
CA SER A 64 -6.44 -4.55 3.14
C SER A 64 -7.02 -4.86 1.75
N HIS A 65 -7.12 -6.14 1.40
CA HIS A 65 -7.67 -6.61 0.12
C HIS A 65 -6.89 -6.10 -1.11
N ASN A 66 -5.57 -6.05 -1.04
CA ASN A 66 -4.71 -5.75 -2.18
C ASN A 66 -3.87 -6.99 -2.56
N CYS A 67 -2.88 -6.84 -3.43
CA CYS A 67 -1.99 -7.93 -3.83
C CYS A 67 -0.54 -7.61 -3.45
N ILE A 68 -0.35 -6.97 -2.29
CA ILE A 68 0.95 -6.43 -1.88
C ILE A 68 1.87 -7.61 -1.62
N SER A 69 2.99 -7.68 -2.32
CA SER A 69 4.01 -8.71 -2.14
C SER A 69 5.31 -8.15 -1.56
N LYS A 70 5.54 -6.85 -1.73
CA LYS A 70 6.71 -6.14 -1.22
C LYS A 70 6.33 -4.81 -0.58
N ILE A 71 6.93 -4.56 0.58
CA ILE A 71 6.77 -3.33 1.34
C ILE A 71 8.09 -2.58 1.27
N SER A 72 8.06 -1.32 0.82
CA SER A 72 9.23 -0.46 0.73
C SER A 72 8.84 0.96 1.16
N ASN A 73 9.83 1.78 1.56
CA ASN A 73 9.63 3.20 1.89
C ASN A 73 8.62 3.47 3.04
N LEU A 74 8.39 2.51 3.94
CA LEU A 74 7.61 2.72 5.16
C LEU A 74 8.42 3.43 6.26
N GLU A 75 9.74 3.45 6.15
CA GLU A 75 10.65 4.16 7.07
C GLU A 75 10.35 5.66 7.19
N CYS A 76 9.75 6.27 6.17
CA CYS A 76 9.33 7.68 6.20
C CYS A 76 8.11 7.92 7.10
N LEU A 77 7.39 6.87 7.50
CA LEU A 77 6.18 6.97 8.32
C LEU A 77 6.50 6.79 9.81
N SER A 78 7.24 7.72 10.37
CA SER A 78 7.68 7.68 11.78
C SER A 78 6.53 7.71 12.79
N HIS A 79 5.37 8.26 12.42
CA HIS A 79 4.19 8.39 13.27
C HIS A 79 3.17 7.25 13.09
N LEU A 80 3.45 6.29 12.20
CA LEU A 80 2.52 5.21 11.91
C LEU A 80 2.43 4.25 13.08
N THR A 81 1.23 4.12 13.63
CA THR A 81 0.94 3.24 14.76
C THR A 81 0.10 2.05 14.35
N HIS A 82 -0.70 2.17 13.29
CA HIS A 82 -1.58 1.10 12.83
C HIS A 82 -1.43 0.88 11.32
N LEU A 83 -1.11 -0.35 10.92
CA LEU A 83 -1.03 -0.76 9.53
C LEU A 83 -1.88 -2.01 9.29
N ASP A 84 -2.91 -1.93 8.46
CA ASP A 84 -3.74 -3.07 8.08
C ASP A 84 -3.33 -3.61 6.71
N LEU A 85 -2.88 -4.86 6.69
CA LEU A 85 -2.42 -5.58 5.50
C LEU A 85 -3.17 -6.91 5.34
N ALA A 86 -4.36 -7.06 5.93
CA ALA A 86 -5.19 -8.24 5.72
C ALA A 86 -5.52 -8.47 4.23
N HIS A 87 -5.63 -9.71 3.79
CA HIS A 87 -5.89 -10.08 2.39
C HIS A 87 -4.89 -9.47 1.41
N ASN A 88 -3.59 -9.72 1.65
CA ASN A 88 -2.49 -9.39 0.74
C ASN A 88 -1.68 -10.64 0.39
N LEU A 89 -0.57 -10.48 -0.34
CA LEU A 89 0.33 -11.56 -0.78
C LEU A 89 1.73 -11.35 -0.21
N ILE A 90 1.81 -10.80 1.00
CA ILE A 90 3.10 -10.43 1.61
C ILE A 90 3.80 -11.73 1.98
N SER A 91 5.00 -11.91 1.43
CA SER A 91 5.84 -13.09 1.70
C SER A 91 6.99 -12.78 2.65
N SER A 92 7.36 -11.50 2.76
CA SER A 92 8.40 -11.00 3.67
C SER A 92 7.99 -9.64 4.25
N MET A 93 8.34 -9.40 5.52
CA MET A 93 8.18 -8.12 6.22
C MET A 93 9.42 -7.22 6.09
N ASP A 94 10.30 -7.49 5.13
CA ASP A 94 11.44 -6.60 4.83
C ASP A 94 10.94 -5.17 4.59
N GLY A 95 11.52 -4.19 5.30
CA GLY A 95 11.10 -2.79 5.26
C GLY A 95 10.10 -2.34 6.34
N LEU A 96 9.54 -3.27 7.13
CA LEU A 96 8.77 -2.97 8.36
C LEU A 96 9.65 -2.96 9.62
N GLN A 97 10.81 -3.59 9.57
CA GLN A 97 11.72 -3.76 10.72
C GLN A 97 12.21 -2.42 11.30
N THR A 98 12.23 -1.37 10.48
CA THR A 98 12.61 -0.02 10.88
C THR A 98 11.57 0.69 11.74
N LEU A 99 10.33 0.21 11.78
CA LEU A 99 9.23 0.82 12.56
C LEU A 99 9.04 0.09 13.89
N THR A 100 9.80 0.51 14.91
CA THR A 100 9.85 -0.13 16.24
C THR A 100 8.60 0.03 17.10
N GLY A 101 7.60 0.80 16.65
CA GLY A 101 6.33 1.06 17.37
C GLY A 101 5.06 0.75 16.57
N LEU A 102 5.18 0.05 15.45
CA LEU A 102 4.06 -0.17 14.55
C LEU A 102 3.23 -1.40 14.94
N LEU A 103 1.93 -1.21 15.12
CA LEU A 103 0.96 -2.31 15.21
C LEU A 103 0.55 -2.72 13.80
N VAL A 104 1.18 -3.77 13.28
CA VAL A 104 0.82 -4.39 12.00
C VAL A 104 -0.31 -5.40 12.22
N ARG A 105 -1.46 -5.17 11.59
CA ARG A 105 -2.55 -6.13 11.47
C ARG A 105 -2.39 -6.91 10.17
N GLN A 106 -1.93 -8.14 10.29
CA GLN A 106 -1.72 -9.08 9.18
C GLN A 106 -2.41 -10.45 9.42
N PHE A 107 -3.34 -10.51 10.38
CA PHE A 107 -4.01 -11.72 10.86
C PHE A 107 -5.01 -12.31 9.86
N ASP A 108 -4.55 -12.70 8.69
CA ASP A 108 -5.36 -13.46 7.75
C ASP A 108 -4.55 -14.59 7.09
N SER A 109 -5.25 -15.63 6.68
CA SER A 109 -4.69 -16.84 6.06
C SER A 109 -4.29 -16.64 4.59
N PHE A 110 -4.37 -15.42 4.05
CA PHE A 110 -4.03 -15.12 2.65
C PHE A 110 -2.58 -14.62 2.49
N ASN A 111 -1.97 -14.06 3.53
CA ASN A 111 -0.54 -13.72 3.47
C ASN A 111 0.33 -14.98 3.52
N ASN A 112 1.27 -15.10 2.58
CA ASN A 112 2.07 -16.30 2.36
C ASN A 112 3.42 -16.22 3.09
N PHE A 113 3.36 -16.06 4.42
CA PHE A 113 4.56 -16.10 5.25
C PHE A 113 5.12 -17.53 5.25
N ARG A 114 6.16 -17.76 4.46
CA ARG A 114 7.01 -18.93 4.65
C ARG A 114 7.83 -18.69 5.92
N HIS A 115 7.59 -19.57 6.89
CA HIS A 115 8.32 -19.67 8.17
C HIS A 115 9.83 -19.87 7.94
#